data_AF-A0AAU4PD95-F1
#
_entry.id   AF-A0AAU4PD95-F1
#
_cell.length_a   1.000
_cell.length_b   1.000
_cell.length_c   1.000
_cell.angle_alpha   90.00
_cell.angle_beta   90.00
_cell.angle_gamma   90.00
#
_symmetry.space_group_name_H-M   'P 1'
#
loop_
_entity.id
_entity.type
_entity.pdbx_description
1 polymer ?
#
loop_
_entity_poly.entity_id
_entity_poly.type
_entity_poly.pdbx_seq_one_letter_code
_entity_poly.pdbx_strand_id
1 'polypeptide(L)'
;MEDEWENAKFRHPVGSKTHGVVRIRRPFGVFIELDGAPEVIGFLDIASYNPNPPVLDLPGVGARVSVEVAFHDERKRQIRVRVGEPFWNDSTPDREEPLPS
;
A
#
# COMPACT_ATOMS: atom_id res chain seq x y z
N MET A 1 16.45 -23.24 5.44
CA MET A 1 15.07 -22.89 5.03
C MET A 1 14.81 -21.55 5.66
N GLU A 2 15.55 -20.55 5.17
CA GLU A 2 15.51 -19.19 5.69
C GLU A 2 14.17 -18.58 5.30
N ASP A 3 13.48 -18.03 6.29
CA ASP A 3 12.12 -17.54 6.16
C ASP A 3 12.08 -16.26 5.32
N GLU A 4 11.99 -16.45 4.00
CA GLU A 4 11.72 -15.42 3.00
C GLU A 4 10.55 -14.50 3.41
N TRP A 5 9.53 -15.06 4.07
CA TRP A 5 8.42 -14.31 4.68
C TRP A 5 8.84 -13.43 5.86
N GLU A 6 9.73 -13.89 6.73
CA GLU A 6 10.21 -13.06 7.83
C GLU A 6 11.07 -11.90 7.35
N ASN A 7 11.90 -12.14 6.34
CA ASN A 7 12.66 -11.07 5.68
C ASN A 7 11.73 -10.04 5.01
N ALA A 8 10.63 -10.47 4.38
CA ALA A 8 9.63 -9.57 3.83
C ALA A 8 8.89 -8.75 4.91
N LYS A 9 8.51 -9.37 6.04
CA LYS A 9 7.92 -8.66 7.20
C LYS A 9 8.87 -7.59 7.74
N PHE A 10 10.18 -7.89 7.78
CA PHE A 10 11.20 -6.97 8.25
C PHE A 10 11.42 -5.81 7.27
N ARG A 11 11.39 -6.07 5.96
CA ARG A 11 11.54 -5.05 4.90
C ARG A 11 10.32 -4.15 4.75
N HIS A 12 9.13 -4.71 4.96
CA HIS A 12 7.86 -4.02 4.77
C HIS A 12 7.07 -4.02 6.08
N PRO A 13 7.47 -3.25 7.10
CA PRO A 13 6.71 -3.18 8.34
C PRO A 13 5.33 -2.55 8.09
N VAL A 14 4.38 -2.85 8.98
CA VAL A 14 3.04 -2.24 8.95
C VAL A 14 3.14 -0.72 9.05
N GLY A 15 2.43 -0.01 8.18
CA GLY A 15 2.51 1.44 8.02
C GLY A 15 3.61 1.93 7.07
N SER A 16 4.46 1.03 6.55
CA SER A 16 5.47 1.41 5.56
C SER A 16 4.86 1.62 4.18
N LYS A 17 5.29 2.67 3.49
CA LYS A 17 4.93 2.94 2.09
C LYS A 17 5.88 2.15 1.20
N THR A 18 5.31 1.26 0.39
CA THR A 18 6.03 0.43 -0.57
C THR A 18 5.44 0.60 -1.97
N HIS A 19 6.16 0.13 -2.97
CA HIS A 19 5.71 0.15 -4.36
C HIS A 19 5.46 -1.28 -4.82
N GLY A 20 4.51 -1.44 -5.73
CA GLY A 20 4.27 -2.73 -6.33
C GLY A 20 3.62 -2.64 -7.69
N VAL A 21 3.59 -3.78 -8.37
CA VAL A 21 3.03 -3.93 -9.72
C VAL A 21 1.78 -4.77 -9.66
N VAL A 22 0.69 -4.30 -10.26
CA VAL A 22 -0.54 -5.08 -10.34
C VAL A 22 -0.32 -6.32 -11.19
N ARG A 23 -0.46 -7.51 -10.60
CA ARG A 23 -0.42 -8.77 -11.37
C ARG A 23 -1.79 -9.25 -11.78
N ILE A 24 -2.76 -9.13 -10.88
CA ILE A 24 -4.11 -9.65 -11.10
C ILE A 24 -5.10 -8.65 -10.53
N ARG A 25 -6.00 -8.14 -11.35
CA ARG A 25 -7.14 -7.34 -10.92
C ARG A 25 -8.38 -8.23 -10.82
N ARG A 26 -9.12 -8.12 -9.72
CA ARG A 26 -10.44 -8.73 -9.53
C ARG A 26 -11.46 -7.66 -9.10
N PRO A 27 -12.77 -7.90 -9.27
CA PRO A 27 -13.79 -6.93 -8.89
C PRO A 27 -13.83 -6.62 -7.39
N PHE A 28 -13.35 -7.53 -6.55
CA PHE A 28 -13.30 -7.37 -5.09
C PHE A 28 -11.93 -6.90 -4.56
N GLY A 29 -10.91 -6.78 -5.42
CA GLY A 29 -9.57 -6.43 -4.97
C GLY A 29 -8.49 -6.66 -6.02
N VAL A 30 -7.29 -6.15 -5.75
CA VAL A 30 -6.17 -6.16 -6.67
C VAL A 30 -4.98 -6.85 -6.00
N PHE A 31 -4.39 -7.80 -6.71
CA PHE A 31 -3.16 -8.46 -6.29
C PHE A 31 -1.97 -7.73 -6.88
N ILE A 32 -1.09 -7.28 -6.00
CA ILE A 32 0.06 -6.45 -6.29
C ILE A 32 1.30 -7.24 -5.85
N GLU A 33 2.26 -7.34 -6.74
CA GLU A 33 3.59 -7.86 -6.42
C GLU A 33 4.42 -6.72 -5.82
N LEU A 34 4.90 -6.89 -4.59
CA LEU A 34 5.65 -5.86 -3.86
C LEU A 34 7.12 -5.90 -4.25
N ASP A 35 7.69 -4.72 -4.49
CA ASP A 35 9.11 -4.59 -4.82
C ASP A 35 9.96 -4.92 -3.58
N GLY A 36 10.88 -5.87 -3.71
CA GLY A 36 11.71 -6.37 -2.59
C GLY A 36 11.12 -7.55 -1.82
N ALA A 37 9.90 -7.99 -2.14
CA ALA A 37 9.24 -9.16 -1.56
C ALA A 37 8.39 -9.94 -2.60
N PRO A 38 9.01 -10.48 -3.68
CA PRO A 38 8.27 -11.11 -4.80
C PRO A 38 7.53 -12.39 -4.44
N GLU A 39 7.95 -13.09 -3.39
CA GLU A 39 7.25 -14.27 -2.88
C GLU A 39 5.98 -13.95 -2.12
N VAL A 40 5.75 -12.66 -1.86
CA VAL A 40 4.69 -12.19 -0.99
C VAL A 40 3.71 -11.37 -1.80
N ILE A 41 2.46 -11.82 -1.80
CA ILE A 41 1.42 -11.15 -2.57
C ILE A 41 0.78 -10.06 -1.72
N GLY A 42 0.89 -8.83 -2.21
CA GLY A 42 0.14 -7.68 -1.74
C GLY A 42 -1.33 -7.81 -2.15
N PHE A 43 -2.23 -7.84 -1.18
CA PHE A 43 -3.67 -7.78 -1.42
C PHE A 43 -4.20 -6.39 -1.10
N LEU A 44 -4.60 -5.69 -2.16
CA LEU A 44 -5.29 -4.40 -2.07
C LEU A 44 -6.79 -4.63 -2.13
N ASP A 45 -7.47 -4.33 -1.03
CA ASP A 45 -8.93 -4.34 -1.01
C ASP A 45 -9.46 -3.11 -1.74
N ILE A 46 -10.42 -3.29 -2.64
CA ILE A 46 -10.99 -2.18 -3.42
C ILE A 46 -11.69 -1.15 -2.52
N ALA A 47 -12.22 -1.56 -1.36
CA ALA A 47 -12.79 -0.63 -0.39
C ALA A 47 -11.71 0.18 0.35
N SER A 48 -10.47 -0.30 0.35
CA SER A 48 -9.29 0.40 0.87
C SER A 48 -8.51 1.16 -0.21
N TYR A 49 -9.04 1.19 -1.44
CA TYR A 49 -8.48 1.93 -2.55
C TYR A 49 -9.13 3.32 -2.62
N ASN A 50 -8.47 4.31 -2.04
CA ASN A 50 -8.91 5.71 -2.11
C ASN A 50 -7.76 6.60 -2.61
N PRO A 51 -7.38 6.49 -3.89
CA PRO A 51 -6.36 7.34 -4.47
C PRO A 51 -6.82 8.80 -4.42
N ASN A 52 -5.92 9.70 -4.03
CA ASN A 52 -6.12 11.13 -4.14
C ASN A 52 -5.12 11.67 -5.18
N PRO A 53 -5.56 12.16 -6.36
CA PRO A 53 -6.94 12.35 -6.81
C PRO A 53 -7.68 11.03 -7.12
N PRO A 54 -9.02 11.02 -7.03
CA PRO A 54 -9.82 9.84 -7.34
C PRO A 54 -9.67 9.49 -8.82
N VAL A 55 -8.92 8.43 -9.09
CA VAL A 55 -8.88 7.86 -10.44
C VAL A 55 -10.18 7.09 -10.68
N LEU A 56 -10.84 7.41 -11.79
CA LEU A 56 -12.10 6.78 -12.19
C LEU A 56 -11.89 5.29 -12.53
N ASP A 57 -10.64 4.89 -12.84
CA ASP A 57 -10.30 3.52 -13.19
C ASP A 57 -9.23 2.96 -12.25
N LEU A 58 -9.41 1.69 -11.89
CA LEU A 58 -8.41 0.94 -11.14
C LEU A 58 -7.16 0.71 -12.01
N PRO A 59 -5.97 0.64 -11.39
CA PRO A 59 -4.75 0.32 -12.09
C PRO A 59 -4.90 -1.01 -12.85
N GLY A 60 -4.60 -0.97 -14.15
CA GLY A 60 -4.58 -2.15 -15.01
C GLY A 60 -3.48 -3.13 -14.61
N VAL A 61 -3.60 -4.38 -15.08
CA VAL A 61 -2.52 -5.37 -14.91
C VAL A 61 -1.22 -4.85 -15.54
N GLY A 62 -0.13 -4.86 -14.78
CA GLY A 62 1.17 -4.30 -15.14
C GLY A 62 1.40 -2.86 -14.68
N ALA A 63 0.39 -2.18 -14.13
CA ALA A 63 0.57 -0.82 -13.62
C ALA A 63 1.33 -0.80 -12.29
N ARG A 64 2.24 0.17 -12.14
CA ARG A 64 2.93 0.46 -10.88
C ARG A 64 2.08 1.32 -9.98
N VAL A 65 1.95 0.93 -8.72
CA VAL A 65 1.16 1.62 -7.70
C VAL A 65 1.94 1.73 -6.40
N SER A 66 1.81 2.88 -5.74
CA SER A 66 2.33 3.10 -4.39
C SER A 66 1.26 2.68 -3.39
N VAL A 67 1.60 1.74 -2.51
CA VAL A 67 0.71 1.18 -1.52
C VAL A 67 1.33 1.25 -0.14
N GLU A 68 0.50 1.33 0.90
CA GLU A 68 0.95 1.28 2.28
C GLU A 68 0.57 -0.07 2.89
N VAL A 69 1.50 -0.66 3.63
CA VAL A 69 1.28 -1.92 4.33
C VAL A 69 0.26 -1.72 5.45
N ALA A 70 -0.90 -2.34 5.34
CA ALA A 70 -1.94 -2.28 6.35
C ALA A 70 -1.73 -3.32 7.46
N PHE A 71 -1.42 -4.57 7.10
CA PHE A 71 -1.02 -5.64 8.04
C PHE A 71 -0.51 -6.89 7.31
N HIS A 72 0.10 -7.80 8.06
CA HIS A 72 0.60 -9.09 7.57
C HIS A 72 -0.31 -10.23 8.00
N ASP A 73 -0.75 -11.05 7.05
CA ASP A 73 -1.50 -12.27 7.30
C ASP A 73 -0.55 -13.47 7.19
N GLU A 74 -0.06 -13.95 8.34
CA GLU A 74 0.90 -15.07 8.41
C GLU A 74 0.27 -16.40 8.02
N ARG A 75 -1.05 -16.55 8.21
CA ARG A 75 -1.77 -17.79 7.88
C ARG A 75 -1.83 -18.00 6.38
N LYS A 76 -2.02 -16.93 5.63
CA LYS A 76 -2.10 -16.95 4.16
C LYS A 76 -0.79 -16.56 3.48
N ARG A 77 0.22 -16.12 4.23
CA ARG A 77 1.45 -15.49 3.72
C ARG A 77 1.12 -14.34 2.75
N GLN A 78 0.22 -13.46 3.16
CA GLN A 78 -0.25 -12.31 2.36
C GLN A 78 -0.05 -10.99 3.09
N ILE A 79 0.34 -9.95 2.36
CA ILE A 79 0.46 -8.60 2.92
C ILE A 79 -0.77 -7.81 2.48
N ARG A 80 -1.60 -7.37 3.42
CA ARG A 80 -2.67 -6.43 3.08
C ARG A 80 -2.10 -5.05 2.90
N VAL A 81 -2.49 -4.41 1.81
CA VAL A 81 -2.05 -3.06 1.47
C VAL A 81 -3.24 -2.16 1.20
N ARG A 82 -3.04 -0.85 1.33
CA ARG A 82 -4.02 0.20 1.02
C ARG A 82 -3.40 1.24 0.10
N VAL A 83 -4.23 1.97 -0.64
CA VAL A 83 -3.76 3.07 -1.51
C VAL A 83 -4.45 4.35 -1.10
N GLY A 84 -3.65 5.39 -0.87
CA GLY A 84 -4.12 6.71 -0.47
C GLY A 84 -3.66 7.09 0.93
N GLU A 85 -3.70 8.39 1.20
CA GLU A 85 -3.61 8.88 2.57
C GLU A 85 -4.84 8.43 3.35
N PRO A 86 -4.71 8.13 4.66
CA PRO A 86 -5.90 8.00 5.48
C PRO A 86 -6.70 9.29 5.33
N PHE A 87 -8.01 9.18 5.13
CA PHE A 87 -8.92 10.32 4.97
C PHE A 87 -8.96 11.29 6.18
N TRP A 88 -8.20 10.99 7.24
CA TRP A 88 -7.96 11.82 8.40
C TRP A 88 -6.64 12.60 8.37
N ASN A 89 -5.80 12.42 7.34
CA ASN A 89 -4.60 13.25 7.15
C ASN A 89 -5.01 14.57 6.49
N ASP A 90 -5.85 15.32 7.20
CA ASP A 90 -5.83 16.77 7.11
C ASP A 90 -4.51 17.20 7.76
N SER A 91 -3.40 17.02 7.04
CA SER A 91 -2.29 17.94 7.21
C SER A 91 -2.72 19.23 6.55
N THR A 92 -3.57 19.99 7.24
CA THR A 92 -3.40 21.44 7.24
C THR A 92 -1.89 21.65 7.39
N PRO A 93 -1.18 22.25 6.43
CA PRO A 93 0.12 22.78 6.76
C PRO A 93 -0.19 23.83 7.84
N ASP A 94 0.05 23.47 9.10
CA ASP A 94 0.31 24.40 10.17
C ASP A 94 1.49 25.25 9.69
N ARG A 95 1.16 26.30 8.96
CA ARG A 95 2.08 27.30 8.45
C ARG A 95 1.54 28.67 8.81
N GLU A 96 1.33 28.87 10.10
CA GLU A 96 1.50 30.16 10.72
C GLU A 96 2.59 30.04 11.80
N GLU A 97 3.85 30.00 11.34
CA GLU A 97 4.94 30.48 12.18
C GLU A 97 4.92 32.02 12.19
N PRO A 98 5.28 32.69 13.30
CA PRO A 98 4.87 34.07 13.60
C PRO A 98 5.67 35.10 12.79
N LEU A 99 5.03 36.17 12.34
CA LEU A 99 5.74 37.35 11.82
C LEU A 99 6.03 38.34 12.96
N PRO A 100 7.29 38.83 13.08
CA PRO A 100 7.66 39.78 14.12
C PRO A 100 7.23 41.21 13.75
N SER A 101 6.80 42.00 14.73
CA SER A 101 7.06 43.44 14.87
C SER A 101 6.70 43.91 16.28
#